data_AF-A0A3B9CUW6-F1
#
_entry.id   AF-A0A3B9CUW6-F1
#
_cell.length_a   1.000
_cell.length_b   1.000
_cell.length_c   1.000
_cell.angle_alpha   90.00
_cell.angle_beta   90.00
_cell.angle_gamma   90.00
#
_symmetry.space_group_name_H-M   'P 1'
#
loop_
_entity.id
_entity.type
_entity.pdbx_description
1 polymer ?
#
loop_
_entity_poly.entity_id
_entity_poly.type
_entity_poly.pdbx_seq_one_letter_code
_entity_poly.pdbx_strand_id
1 'polypeptide(L)'
;MDVEYPVAEMSDDVALTTAENTAVAGATGRSLIGDYVTLVVCVHVVFCAACWLVQTGFSSGSGLAVATAGWVIARLCLRDRPAIAAVPVTALLLGAVSMTQVVASTSIPVFFSSPVLAGLLVLLFLMDARTIFERLVTADAQDRELVRQALFRYGLRGVLYGIALILAVNALAIPLFEEWQFRSTPAPTSPLGLRDRLTLEQNIMFRLFQGLSALFFFTIGACVGSFLNVVIYRLPLRVSVLVKPSYCPGCEELIEGSDNIPLIGWLRLKGQCRNCSIEISSRYPSVELLIGSCFLILYFVELISGGQNLPERTPNAYNGVLWVLFYTKWDLVGLYLYHCFVLCTLFSWAMIRRDGNRVPAVSILIILFLVVLAPVVIPLLHPLPATTALSGTSAILKPLATSGAGILAGFGSASVLWVLCRTSASRNLPHDPASWILMGAALGWQAVICVLAFLVVWALLEGLLNEMSGVIPTSEANQKINWLALPAVAFVSHCVWRPVVHFFLEA
;
A
#
# COMPACT_ATOMS: atom_id res chain seq x y z
N MET A 1 -27.53 -12.16 14.96
CA MET A 1 -27.42 -13.61 14.70
C MET A 1 -26.02 -13.79 14.15
N ASP A 2 -25.09 -13.95 15.07
CA ASP A 2 -23.69 -14.25 14.77
C ASP A 2 -23.62 -15.73 14.42
N VAL A 3 -23.15 -16.06 13.21
CA VAL A 3 -22.79 -17.43 12.89
C VAL A 3 -21.47 -17.70 13.60
N GLU A 4 -21.55 -18.34 14.78
CA GLU A 4 -20.42 -18.96 15.44
C GLU A 4 -19.84 -20.03 14.49
N TYR A 5 -18.63 -19.79 14.00
CA TYR A 5 -17.84 -20.85 13.38
C TYR A 5 -17.28 -21.72 14.52
N PRO A 6 -17.56 -23.04 14.55
CA PRO A 6 -17.02 -23.90 15.59
C PRO A 6 -15.50 -23.93 15.48
N VAL A 7 -14.83 -23.64 16.59
CA VAL A 7 -13.39 -23.82 16.75
C VAL A 7 -13.12 -25.31 16.71
N ALA A 8 -12.69 -25.82 15.55
CA ALA A 8 -12.27 -27.21 15.41
C ALA A 8 -11.00 -27.44 16.25
N GLU A 9 -11.07 -28.39 17.19
CA GLU A 9 -9.90 -28.93 17.87
C GLU A 9 -8.90 -29.46 16.84
N MET A 10 -7.62 -29.15 17.08
CA MET A 10 -6.52 -29.38 16.14
C MET A 10 -6.18 -30.88 16.07
N SER A 11 -6.73 -31.59 15.08
CA SER A 11 -6.38 -32.98 14.73
C SER A 11 -5.23 -33.03 13.72
N ASP A 12 -4.57 -34.20 13.64
CA ASP A 12 -3.48 -34.53 12.69
C ASP A 12 -3.85 -34.36 11.20
N ASP A 13 -5.12 -34.09 10.87
CA ASP A 13 -5.62 -33.84 9.51
C ASP A 13 -5.10 -32.52 8.89
N VAL A 14 -4.63 -31.57 9.71
CA VAL A 14 -4.10 -30.28 9.22
C VAL A 14 -2.76 -30.46 8.48
N ALA A 15 -1.97 -31.48 8.84
CA ALA A 15 -0.70 -31.77 8.18
C ALA A 15 -0.90 -32.46 6.81
N LEU A 16 -1.91 -33.32 6.68
CA LEU A 16 -2.29 -33.97 5.41
C LEU A 16 -2.90 -32.97 4.44
N THR A 17 -3.76 -32.06 4.91
CA THR A 17 -4.33 -30.99 4.08
C THR A 17 -3.27 -30.00 3.59
N THR A 18 -2.15 -29.77 4.29
CA THR A 18 -1.08 -28.91 3.77
C THR A 18 -0.39 -29.48 2.52
N ALA A 19 -0.23 -30.81 2.41
CA ALA A 19 0.40 -31.47 1.26
C ALA A 19 -0.53 -31.54 0.04
N GLU A 20 -1.81 -31.84 0.25
CA GLU A 20 -2.83 -31.88 -0.81
C GLU A 20 -3.11 -30.47 -1.37
N ASN A 21 -3.06 -29.44 -0.53
CA ASN A 21 -3.35 -28.05 -0.94
C ASN A 21 -2.16 -27.35 -1.63
N THR A 22 -0.92 -27.74 -1.36
CA THR A 22 0.21 -27.34 -2.22
C THR A 22 0.07 -27.91 -3.62
N ALA A 23 -0.57 -29.07 -3.79
CA ALA A 23 -0.87 -29.64 -5.09
C ALA A 23 -1.98 -28.87 -5.83
N VAL A 24 -3.01 -28.34 -5.14
CA VAL A 24 -4.08 -27.50 -5.74
C VAL A 24 -3.58 -26.12 -6.19
N ALA A 25 -2.71 -25.47 -5.40
CA ALA A 25 -2.02 -24.24 -5.83
C ALA A 25 -1.07 -24.50 -7.01
N GLY A 26 -0.42 -25.67 -7.03
CA GLY A 26 0.38 -26.15 -8.16
C GLY A 26 -0.45 -26.48 -9.41
N ALA A 27 -1.68 -26.98 -9.25
CA ALA A 27 -2.57 -27.36 -10.35
C ALA A 27 -3.27 -26.16 -11.02
N THR A 28 -3.54 -25.09 -10.26
CA THR A 28 -4.21 -23.87 -10.77
C THR A 28 -3.25 -22.71 -11.06
N GLY A 29 -2.02 -22.76 -10.54
CA GLY A 29 -1.02 -21.68 -10.68
C GLY A 29 -1.40 -20.37 -9.96
N ARG A 30 -2.44 -20.36 -9.12
CA ARG A 30 -2.93 -19.15 -8.41
C ARG A 30 -2.41 -19.09 -6.98
N SER A 31 -1.85 -17.94 -6.62
CA SER A 31 -1.47 -17.60 -5.24
C SER A 31 -2.16 -16.30 -4.84
N LEU A 32 -2.56 -16.22 -3.57
CA LEU A 32 -3.27 -15.05 -3.06
C LEU A 32 -2.45 -13.77 -3.22
N ILE A 33 -1.15 -13.83 -2.92
CA ILE A 33 -0.26 -12.69 -3.11
C ILE A 33 -0.16 -12.28 -4.58
N GLY A 34 -0.15 -13.26 -5.50
CA GLY A 34 -0.15 -12.99 -6.93
C GLY A 34 -1.41 -12.26 -7.38
N ASP A 35 -2.57 -12.58 -6.79
CA ASP A 35 -3.85 -11.95 -7.14
C ASP A 35 -3.91 -10.50 -6.63
N TYR A 36 -3.48 -10.23 -5.39
CA TYR A 36 -3.41 -8.86 -4.87
C TYR A 36 -2.36 -8.01 -5.58
N VAL A 37 -1.18 -8.57 -5.91
CA VAL A 37 -0.16 -7.87 -6.70
C VAL A 37 -0.72 -7.52 -8.08
N THR A 38 -1.40 -8.47 -8.73
CA THR A 38 -2.06 -8.24 -10.02
C THR A 38 -3.07 -7.09 -9.94
N LEU A 39 -3.92 -7.10 -8.91
CA LEU A 39 -4.92 -6.05 -8.69
C LEU A 39 -4.28 -4.67 -8.50
N VAL A 40 -3.26 -4.57 -7.65
CA VAL A 40 -2.52 -3.32 -7.39
C VAL A 40 -1.85 -2.80 -8.66
N VAL A 41 -1.23 -3.68 -9.46
CA VAL A 41 -0.62 -3.29 -10.74
C VAL A 41 -1.68 -2.80 -11.72
N CYS A 42 -2.82 -3.48 -11.85
CA CYS A 42 -3.94 -3.03 -12.68
C CYS A 42 -4.40 -1.62 -12.28
N VAL A 43 -4.63 -1.37 -10.99
CA VAL A 43 -5.04 -0.06 -10.46
C VAL A 43 -4.02 1.01 -10.81
N HIS A 44 -2.73 0.71 -10.65
CA HIS A 44 -1.65 1.63 -10.96
C HIS A 44 -1.57 1.98 -12.45
N VAL A 45 -1.70 0.98 -13.31
CA VAL A 45 -1.67 1.15 -14.77
C VAL A 45 -2.84 2.00 -15.26
N VAL A 46 -4.06 1.73 -14.74
CA VAL A 46 -5.25 2.53 -15.03
C VAL A 46 -5.06 3.98 -14.58
N PHE A 47 -4.51 4.19 -13.38
CA PHE A 47 -4.20 5.52 -12.88
C PHE A 47 -3.20 6.27 -13.78
N CYS A 48 -2.09 5.63 -14.15
CA CYS A 48 -1.11 6.22 -15.07
C CYS A 48 -1.74 6.58 -16.43
N ALA A 49 -2.59 5.71 -16.99
CA ALA A 49 -3.29 5.97 -18.24
C ALA A 49 -4.26 7.16 -18.13
N ALA A 50 -5.02 7.24 -17.04
CA ALA A 50 -5.96 8.33 -16.78
C ALA A 50 -5.23 9.67 -16.61
N CYS A 51 -4.15 9.70 -15.83
CA CYS A 51 -3.29 10.88 -15.67
C CYS A 51 -2.75 11.38 -17.02
N TRP A 52 -2.38 10.46 -17.91
CA TRP A 52 -1.82 10.81 -19.20
C TRP A 52 -2.87 11.32 -20.20
N LEU A 53 -4.06 10.72 -20.21
CA LEU A 53 -5.22 11.23 -20.95
C LEU A 53 -5.55 12.66 -20.55
N VAL A 54 -5.53 12.94 -19.24
CA VAL A 54 -5.74 14.29 -18.72
C VAL A 54 -4.62 15.23 -19.15
N GLN A 55 -3.34 14.83 -19.08
CA GLN A 55 -2.20 15.70 -19.38
C GLN A 55 -2.06 16.08 -20.86
N THR A 56 -2.42 15.18 -21.78
CA THR A 56 -2.08 15.31 -23.22
C THR A 56 -3.24 15.75 -24.11
N GLY A 57 -4.46 15.88 -23.58
CA GLY A 57 -5.61 16.44 -24.31
C GLY A 57 -5.89 15.79 -25.67
N PHE A 58 -5.93 14.45 -25.76
CA PHE A 58 -6.12 13.70 -27.01
C PHE A 58 -5.12 14.04 -28.16
N SER A 59 -3.92 14.54 -27.84
CA SER A 59 -2.85 14.72 -28.84
C SER A 59 -2.25 13.38 -29.31
N SER A 60 -1.46 13.39 -30.38
CA SER A 60 -0.91 12.21 -31.10
C SER A 60 -0.08 11.23 -30.26
N GLY A 61 0.31 11.60 -29.03
CA GLY A 61 0.91 10.67 -28.06
C GLY A 61 -0.11 9.74 -27.40
N SER A 62 -1.34 10.21 -27.12
CA SER A 62 -2.34 9.58 -26.23
C SER A 62 -2.67 8.11 -26.55
N GLY A 63 -2.56 7.72 -27.82
CA GLY A 63 -2.76 6.34 -28.27
C GLY A 63 -1.75 5.35 -27.69
N LEU A 64 -0.48 5.73 -27.51
CA LEU A 64 0.55 4.78 -27.11
C LEU A 64 0.45 4.36 -25.64
N ALA A 65 0.26 5.27 -24.69
CA ALA A 65 0.11 4.87 -23.29
C ALA A 65 -1.26 4.25 -23.00
N VAL A 66 -2.32 4.65 -23.71
CA VAL A 66 -3.62 3.95 -23.62
C VAL A 66 -3.50 2.53 -24.17
N ALA A 67 -2.81 2.33 -25.31
CA ALA A 67 -2.51 1.00 -25.84
C ALA A 67 -1.60 0.20 -24.91
N THR A 68 -0.60 0.83 -24.30
CA THR A 68 0.30 0.20 -23.32
C THR A 68 -0.47 -0.22 -22.08
N ALA A 69 -1.31 0.66 -21.52
CA ALA A 69 -2.13 0.36 -20.35
C ALA A 69 -3.16 -0.73 -20.66
N GLY A 70 -3.83 -0.64 -21.81
CA GLY A 70 -4.75 -1.67 -22.30
C GLY A 70 -4.05 -3.02 -22.49
N TRP A 71 -2.81 -3.03 -23.01
CA TRP A 71 -2.00 -4.24 -23.13
C TRP A 71 -1.66 -4.83 -21.77
N VAL A 72 -1.19 -4.01 -20.82
CA VAL A 72 -0.87 -4.46 -19.47
C VAL A 72 -2.10 -5.06 -18.78
N ILE A 73 -3.24 -4.39 -18.83
CA ILE A 73 -4.51 -4.88 -18.25
C ILE A 73 -4.93 -6.17 -18.95
N ALA A 74 -4.90 -6.21 -20.28
CA ALA A 74 -5.24 -7.42 -21.03
C ALA A 74 -4.32 -8.58 -20.66
N ARG A 75 -3.02 -8.36 -20.47
CA ARG A 75 -2.06 -9.39 -20.06
C ARG A 75 -2.31 -9.90 -18.65
N LEU A 76 -2.60 -9.02 -17.71
CA LEU A 76 -2.93 -9.38 -16.34
C LEU A 76 -4.25 -10.17 -16.27
N CYS A 77 -5.21 -9.86 -17.13
CA CYS A 77 -6.48 -10.59 -17.23
C CYS A 77 -6.37 -11.92 -18.01
N LEU A 78 -5.45 -12.04 -18.99
CA LEU A 78 -5.32 -13.20 -19.89
C LEU A 78 -4.25 -14.22 -19.42
N ARG A 79 -4.16 -14.45 -18.11
CA ARG A 79 -3.11 -15.23 -17.40
C ARG A 79 -2.84 -16.64 -17.98
N ASP A 80 -3.80 -17.23 -18.69
CA ASP A 80 -3.75 -18.61 -19.21
C ASP A 80 -3.28 -18.74 -20.68
N ARG A 81 -2.98 -17.64 -21.38
CA ARG A 81 -2.59 -17.65 -22.82
C ARG A 81 -1.06 -17.76 -23.03
N PRO A 82 -0.57 -18.29 -24.17
CA PRO A 82 0.87 -18.60 -24.35
C PRO A 82 1.76 -17.35 -24.28
N ALA A 83 2.70 -17.35 -23.33
CA ALA A 83 3.66 -16.26 -23.08
C ALA A 83 4.52 -15.90 -24.30
N ILE A 84 4.71 -16.83 -25.23
CA ILE A 84 5.56 -16.69 -26.42
C ILE A 84 5.08 -15.53 -27.33
N ALA A 85 3.76 -15.31 -27.45
CA ALA A 85 3.22 -14.24 -28.29
C ALA A 85 3.31 -12.85 -27.65
N ALA A 86 3.57 -12.79 -26.34
CA ALA A 86 3.46 -11.56 -25.59
C ALA A 86 4.79 -10.90 -25.22
N VAL A 87 5.85 -11.69 -25.05
CA VAL A 87 7.21 -11.18 -24.94
C VAL A 87 7.54 -10.13 -26.03
N PRO A 88 7.29 -10.40 -27.33
CA PRO A 88 7.59 -9.41 -28.38
C PRO A 88 6.74 -8.15 -28.27
N VAL A 89 5.47 -8.24 -27.85
CA VAL A 89 4.60 -7.06 -27.70
C VAL A 89 4.98 -6.24 -26.47
N THR A 90 5.27 -6.89 -25.33
CA THR A 90 5.77 -6.22 -24.12
C THR A 90 7.13 -5.54 -24.39
N ALA A 91 8.03 -6.19 -25.14
CA ALA A 91 9.31 -5.61 -25.55
C ALA A 91 9.15 -4.42 -26.52
N LEU A 92 8.22 -4.52 -27.50
CA LEU A 92 7.90 -3.41 -28.41
C LEU A 92 7.31 -2.20 -27.67
N LEU A 93 6.41 -2.43 -26.72
CA LEU A 93 5.84 -1.37 -25.90
C LEU A 93 6.88 -0.77 -24.95
N LEU A 94 7.77 -1.58 -24.35
CA LEU A 94 8.89 -1.10 -23.55
C LEU A 94 9.82 -0.20 -24.37
N GLY A 95 10.13 -0.60 -25.62
CA GLY A 95 10.90 0.19 -26.56
C GLY A 95 10.19 1.50 -26.96
N ALA A 96 8.89 1.45 -27.26
CA ALA A 96 8.11 2.62 -27.64
C ALA A 96 7.93 3.62 -26.48
N VAL A 97 7.76 3.13 -25.26
CA VAL A 97 7.74 3.93 -24.03
C VAL A 97 9.10 4.56 -23.77
N SER A 98 10.20 3.81 -23.91
CA SER A 98 11.55 4.36 -23.78
C SER A 98 11.85 5.44 -24.83
N MET A 99 11.38 5.26 -26.07
CA MET A 99 11.52 6.25 -27.15
C MET A 99 10.70 7.52 -26.91
N THR A 100 9.48 7.42 -26.40
CA THR A 100 8.65 8.59 -26.06
C THR A 100 9.23 9.39 -24.89
N GLN A 101 9.94 8.75 -23.96
CA GLN A 101 10.65 9.45 -22.87
C GLN A 101 11.83 10.28 -23.36
N VAL A 102 12.57 9.76 -24.33
CA VAL A 102 13.69 10.48 -24.96
C VAL A 102 13.16 11.70 -25.72
N VAL A 103 12.06 11.54 -26.46
CA VAL A 103 11.42 12.62 -27.25
C VAL A 103 10.75 13.68 -26.37
N ALA A 104 10.13 13.30 -25.25
CA ALA A 104 9.35 14.22 -24.41
C ALA A 104 10.17 15.05 -23.40
N SER A 105 11.49 14.90 -23.41
CA SER A 105 12.43 15.75 -22.66
C SER A 105 12.44 17.23 -23.11
N THR A 106 11.63 17.58 -24.11
CA THR A 106 11.72 18.85 -24.85
C THR A 106 10.67 19.90 -24.50
N SER A 107 9.65 19.64 -23.66
CA SER A 107 8.77 20.75 -23.20
C SER A 107 7.77 20.43 -22.07
N ILE A 108 7.60 19.19 -21.64
CA ILE A 108 6.62 18.81 -20.60
C ILE A 108 7.31 17.88 -19.60
N PRO A 109 7.20 18.08 -18.27
CA PRO A 109 7.73 17.12 -17.30
C PRO A 109 6.98 15.79 -17.41
N VAL A 110 7.56 14.84 -18.13
CA VAL A 110 7.02 13.49 -18.33
C VAL A 110 7.45 12.58 -17.18
N PHE A 111 7.09 12.95 -15.95
CA PHE A 111 7.51 12.21 -14.75
C PHE A 111 6.61 10.99 -14.45
N PHE A 112 5.37 10.94 -14.98
CA PHE A 112 4.48 9.78 -14.80
C PHE A 112 4.78 8.58 -15.70
N SER A 113 5.57 8.74 -16.76
CA SER A 113 5.73 7.68 -17.76
C SER A 113 7.15 7.19 -17.99
N SER A 114 8.16 7.69 -17.25
CA SER A 114 9.53 7.22 -17.47
C SER A 114 9.91 5.93 -16.72
N PRO A 115 10.14 5.95 -15.40
CA PRO A 115 10.72 4.81 -14.70
C PRO A 115 9.66 3.83 -14.22
N VAL A 116 8.44 4.30 -13.95
CA VAL A 116 7.38 3.49 -13.33
C VAL A 116 6.67 2.64 -14.38
N LEU A 117 6.26 3.22 -15.51
CA LEU A 117 5.68 2.46 -16.62
C LEU A 117 6.73 1.52 -17.26
N ALA A 118 7.97 1.99 -17.42
CA ALA A 118 9.08 1.12 -17.82
C ALA A 118 9.32 0.01 -16.79
N GLY A 119 9.29 0.32 -15.50
CA GLY A 119 9.42 -0.66 -14.42
C GLY A 119 8.31 -1.72 -14.44
N LEU A 120 7.06 -1.33 -14.68
CA LEU A 120 5.94 -2.26 -14.84
C LEU A 120 6.08 -3.14 -16.09
N LEU A 121 6.50 -2.57 -17.22
CA LEU A 121 6.77 -3.33 -18.44
C LEU A 121 7.97 -4.28 -18.28
N VAL A 122 9.00 -3.87 -17.52
CA VAL A 122 10.13 -4.73 -17.14
C VAL A 122 9.67 -5.85 -16.22
N LEU A 123 8.83 -5.58 -15.22
CA LEU A 123 8.28 -6.62 -14.34
C LEU A 123 7.43 -7.63 -15.12
N LEU A 124 6.59 -7.16 -16.04
CA LEU A 124 5.83 -8.04 -16.95
C LEU A 124 6.75 -8.85 -17.85
N PHE A 125 7.80 -8.24 -18.40
CA PHE A 125 8.79 -8.94 -19.19
C PHE A 125 9.52 -10.02 -18.38
N LEU A 126 9.90 -9.72 -17.13
CA LEU A 126 10.54 -10.68 -16.22
C LEU A 126 9.57 -11.81 -15.83
N MET A 127 8.29 -11.51 -15.63
CA MET A 127 7.25 -12.52 -15.41
C MET A 127 7.06 -13.42 -16.63
N ASP A 128 7.03 -12.84 -17.83
CA ASP A 128 6.95 -13.59 -19.09
C ASP A 128 8.18 -14.50 -19.26
N ALA A 129 9.38 -13.98 -18.99
CA ALA A 129 10.64 -14.73 -19.05
C ALA A 129 10.67 -15.88 -18.04
N ARG A 130 10.24 -15.64 -16.80
CA ARG A 130 10.11 -16.67 -15.76
C ARG A 130 9.15 -17.78 -16.19
N THR A 131 7.96 -17.42 -16.69
CA THR A 131 6.93 -18.38 -17.10
C THR A 131 7.42 -19.26 -18.25
N ILE A 132 8.18 -18.68 -19.20
CA ILE A 132 8.82 -19.44 -20.29
C ILE A 132 9.90 -20.37 -19.73
N PHE A 133 10.73 -19.89 -18.80
CA PHE A 133 11.77 -20.71 -18.17
C PHE A 133 11.18 -21.90 -17.42
N GLU A 134 10.14 -21.69 -16.60
CA GLU A 134 9.45 -22.76 -15.87
C GLU A 134 8.88 -23.80 -16.85
N ARG A 135 8.22 -23.36 -17.94
CA ARG A 135 7.70 -24.28 -18.97
C ARG A 135 8.80 -25.06 -19.69
N LEU A 136 9.98 -24.47 -19.93
CA LEU A 136 11.13 -25.15 -20.55
C LEU A 136 11.73 -26.22 -19.63
N VAL A 137 11.73 -25.97 -18.32
CA VAL A 137 12.25 -26.89 -17.30
C VAL A 137 11.29 -28.07 -17.08
N THR A 138 9.97 -27.83 -17.11
CA THR A 138 8.95 -28.85 -16.87
C THR A 138 8.50 -29.59 -18.13
N ALA A 139 8.86 -29.12 -19.33
CA ALA A 139 8.47 -29.74 -20.59
C ALA A 139 9.25 -31.04 -20.88
N ASP A 140 8.52 -32.01 -21.45
CA ASP A 140 9.07 -33.25 -21.96
C ASP A 140 10.02 -32.99 -23.14
N ALA A 141 10.92 -33.92 -23.45
CA ALA A 141 12.05 -33.70 -24.38
C ALA A 141 11.59 -33.27 -25.81
N GLN A 142 10.39 -33.66 -26.22
CA GLN A 142 9.81 -33.39 -27.53
C GLN A 142 9.22 -31.96 -27.65
N ASP A 143 8.68 -31.41 -26.55
CA ASP A 143 8.16 -30.03 -26.47
C ASP A 143 9.27 -28.98 -26.36
N ARG A 144 10.44 -29.35 -25.79
CA ARG A 144 11.59 -28.44 -25.67
C ARG A 144 12.10 -27.96 -27.02
N GLU A 145 12.14 -28.82 -28.04
CA GLU A 145 12.68 -28.48 -29.35
C GLU A 145 11.74 -27.54 -30.14
N LEU A 146 10.43 -27.73 -30.01
CA LEU A 146 9.40 -26.87 -30.61
C LEU A 146 9.41 -25.46 -29.99
N VAL A 147 9.52 -25.37 -28.67
CA VAL A 147 9.64 -24.09 -27.94
C VAL A 147 10.98 -23.41 -28.24
N ARG A 148 12.08 -24.17 -28.33
CA ARG A 148 13.41 -23.66 -28.71
C ARG A 148 13.42 -23.07 -30.12
N GLN A 149 12.79 -23.72 -31.09
CA GLN A 149 12.68 -23.22 -32.46
C GLN A 149 11.79 -21.97 -32.60
N ALA A 150 10.75 -21.85 -31.77
CA ALA A 150 9.92 -20.64 -31.69
C ALA A 150 10.67 -19.47 -31.03
N LEU A 151 11.39 -19.72 -29.92
CA LEU A 151 12.24 -18.73 -29.25
C LEU A 151 13.32 -18.18 -30.19
N PHE A 152 13.96 -19.06 -30.96
CA PHE A 152 15.02 -18.66 -31.88
C PHE A 152 14.49 -17.83 -33.07
N ARG A 153 13.34 -18.20 -33.63
CA ARG A 153 12.75 -17.48 -34.78
C ARG A 153 12.16 -16.11 -34.44
N TYR A 154 11.50 -15.98 -33.29
CA TYR A 154 10.77 -14.75 -32.93
C TYR A 154 11.53 -13.86 -31.95
N GLY A 155 12.31 -14.44 -31.03
CA GLY A 155 13.07 -13.68 -30.03
C GLY A 155 14.28 -12.94 -30.63
N LEU A 156 15.09 -13.61 -31.46
CA LEU A 156 16.31 -13.04 -32.02
C LEU A 156 16.03 -11.88 -32.99
N ARG A 157 14.97 -11.99 -33.81
CA ARG A 157 14.55 -10.92 -34.74
C ARG A 157 14.05 -9.69 -33.98
N GLY A 158 13.25 -9.89 -32.92
CA GLY A 158 12.77 -8.78 -32.07
C GLY A 158 13.90 -8.02 -31.38
N VAL A 159 14.89 -8.73 -30.85
CA VAL A 159 16.07 -8.12 -30.20
C VAL A 159 16.93 -7.34 -31.22
N LEU A 160 17.17 -7.90 -32.40
CA LEU A 160 17.98 -7.25 -33.44
C LEU A 160 17.33 -5.97 -33.99
N TYR A 161 16.00 -5.98 -34.22
CA TYR A 161 15.28 -4.77 -34.65
C TYR A 161 15.25 -3.69 -33.55
N GLY A 162 15.11 -4.09 -32.28
CA GLY A 162 15.18 -3.17 -31.15
C GLY A 162 16.54 -2.49 -31.03
N ILE A 163 17.64 -3.25 -31.14
CA ILE A 163 19.01 -2.71 -31.05
C ILE A 163 19.32 -1.76 -32.22
N ALA A 164 18.94 -2.13 -33.45
CA ALA A 164 19.19 -1.29 -34.63
C ALA A 164 18.46 0.06 -34.56
N LEU A 165 17.23 0.08 -34.04
CA LEU A 165 16.45 1.31 -33.86
C LEU A 165 17.04 2.20 -32.75
N ILE A 166 17.47 1.61 -31.63
CA ILE A 166 18.14 2.33 -30.54
C ILE A 166 19.42 3.00 -31.03
N LEU A 167 20.24 2.31 -31.85
CA LEU A 167 21.48 2.85 -32.38
C LEU A 167 21.25 3.99 -33.39
N ALA A 168 20.28 3.86 -34.29
CA ALA A 168 19.96 4.90 -35.28
C ALA A 168 19.44 6.20 -34.64
N VAL A 169 18.63 6.10 -33.58
CA VAL A 169 18.08 7.26 -32.87
C VAL A 169 19.16 7.94 -32.00
N ASN A 170 19.98 7.17 -31.28
CA ASN A 170 21.02 7.74 -30.41
C ASN A 170 22.18 8.37 -31.20
N ALA A 171 22.59 7.78 -32.32
CA ALA A 171 23.79 8.23 -33.05
C ALA A 171 23.53 9.38 -34.05
N LEU A 172 22.28 9.58 -34.50
CA LEU A 172 21.98 10.54 -35.57
C LEU A 172 20.92 11.60 -35.20
N ALA A 173 19.79 11.20 -34.61
CA ALA A 173 18.67 12.11 -34.40
C ALA A 173 18.88 13.06 -33.20
N ILE A 174 19.46 12.55 -32.12
CA ILE A 174 19.70 13.31 -30.88
C ILE A 174 20.73 14.44 -31.09
N PRO A 175 21.93 14.19 -31.66
CA PRO A 175 22.95 15.25 -31.80
C PRO A 175 22.53 16.39 -32.73
N LEU A 176 21.77 16.08 -33.79
CA LEU A 176 21.28 17.09 -34.75
C LEU A 176 20.19 18.00 -34.15
N PHE A 177 19.43 17.48 -33.18
CA PHE A 177 18.35 18.22 -32.53
C PHE A 177 18.85 19.06 -31.35
N GLU A 178 19.82 18.55 -30.57
CA GLU A 178 20.47 19.28 -29.48
C GLU A 178 21.21 20.54 -29.99
N GLU A 179 21.91 20.44 -31.12
CA GLU A 179 22.60 21.57 -31.78
C GLU A 179 21.62 22.67 -32.27
N TRP A 180 20.40 22.29 -32.66
CA TRP A 180 19.36 23.23 -33.06
C TRP A 180 18.71 23.95 -31.87
N GLN A 181 18.53 23.23 -30.74
CA GLN A 181 17.88 23.76 -29.54
C GLN A 181 18.80 24.66 -28.69
N PHE A 182 20.10 24.34 -28.59
CA PHE A 182 21.07 25.20 -27.89
C PHE A 182 21.13 26.62 -28.45
N ARG A 183 20.84 26.79 -29.74
CA ARG A 183 20.80 28.08 -30.43
C ARG A 183 19.52 28.90 -30.17
N SER A 184 18.52 28.35 -29.47
CA SER A 184 17.13 28.86 -29.56
C SER A 184 16.45 29.28 -28.24
N THR A 185 17.07 29.21 -27.05
CA THR A 185 16.35 29.45 -25.77
C THR A 185 17.12 30.29 -24.72
N PRO A 186 16.56 31.42 -24.20
CA PRO A 186 17.11 32.15 -23.04
C PRO A 186 16.52 31.69 -21.68
N ALA A 187 17.23 31.96 -20.57
CA ALA A 187 16.95 31.40 -19.23
C ALA A 187 15.88 32.17 -18.40
N PRO A 188 15.10 31.50 -17.52
CA PRO A 188 13.99 32.12 -16.77
C PRO A 188 14.31 32.59 -15.33
N THR A 189 13.55 33.59 -14.85
CA THR A 189 13.69 34.29 -13.55
C THR A 189 12.43 34.19 -12.65
N SER A 190 12.49 33.34 -11.62
CA SER A 190 11.66 33.27 -10.37
C SER A 190 10.25 32.60 -10.35
N PRO A 191 9.81 31.99 -9.20
CA PRO A 191 8.73 30.98 -9.15
C PRO A 191 7.40 31.39 -8.45
N LEU A 192 7.24 32.61 -7.93
CA LEU A 192 6.16 32.95 -6.98
C LEU A 192 4.85 33.54 -7.59
N GLY A 193 4.63 33.41 -8.90
CA GLY A 193 3.47 34.00 -9.60
C GLY A 193 2.49 33.04 -10.31
N LEU A 194 2.58 31.73 -10.09
CA LEU A 194 1.91 30.74 -10.96
C LEU A 194 0.47 30.34 -10.59
N ARG A 195 0.00 30.56 -9.35
CA ARG A 195 -1.37 30.17 -8.94
C ARG A 195 -2.46 31.13 -9.44
N ASP A 196 -2.15 32.40 -9.64
CA ASP A 196 -3.14 33.43 -10.03
C ASP A 196 -3.30 33.58 -11.56
N ARG A 197 -2.68 32.71 -12.37
CA ARG A 197 -2.71 32.78 -13.84
C ARG A 197 -3.11 31.46 -14.52
N LEU A 198 -3.73 30.52 -13.81
CA LEU A 198 -4.23 29.31 -14.45
C LEU A 198 -5.48 29.64 -15.27
N THR A 199 -5.48 29.27 -16.55
CA THR A 199 -6.69 29.33 -17.38
C THR A 199 -7.77 28.41 -16.81
N LEU A 200 -9.04 28.60 -17.20
CA LEU A 200 -10.15 27.72 -16.79
C LEU A 200 -9.83 26.25 -17.09
N GLU A 201 -9.25 25.98 -18.26
CA GLU A 201 -8.85 24.66 -18.72
C GLU A 201 -7.77 24.04 -17.82
N GLN A 202 -6.73 24.80 -17.47
CA GLN A 202 -5.66 24.37 -16.57
C GLN A 202 -6.19 24.10 -15.15
N ASN A 203 -7.15 24.89 -14.68
CA ASN A 203 -7.81 24.65 -13.39
C ASN A 203 -8.62 23.35 -13.38
N ILE A 204 -9.37 23.06 -14.44
CA ILE A 204 -10.13 21.80 -14.58
C ILE A 204 -9.16 20.62 -14.59
N MET A 205 -8.10 20.66 -15.40
CA MET A 205 -7.09 19.60 -15.45
C MET A 205 -6.44 19.35 -14.08
N PHE A 206 -6.09 20.42 -13.35
CA PHE A 206 -5.52 20.31 -12.01
C PHE A 206 -6.48 19.63 -11.01
N ARG A 207 -7.76 20.01 -11.03
CA ARG A 207 -8.78 19.39 -10.15
C ARG A 207 -9.03 17.92 -10.50
N LEU A 208 -9.07 17.58 -11.79
CA LEU A 208 -9.18 16.18 -12.23
C LEU A 208 -7.98 15.35 -11.76
N PHE A 209 -6.77 15.88 -11.89
CA PHE A 209 -5.56 15.19 -11.45
C PHE A 209 -5.54 14.98 -9.92
N GLN A 210 -6.01 15.97 -9.15
CA GLN A 210 -6.22 15.84 -7.71
C GLN A 210 -7.26 14.77 -7.36
N GLY A 211 -8.40 14.72 -8.07
CA GLY A 211 -9.42 13.69 -7.86
C GLY A 211 -8.94 12.29 -8.20
N LEU A 212 -8.26 12.12 -9.34
CA LEU A 212 -7.71 10.82 -9.78
C LEU A 212 -6.68 10.27 -8.80
N SER A 213 -5.79 11.14 -8.30
CA SER A 213 -4.75 10.72 -7.35
C SER A 213 -5.33 10.36 -5.99
N ALA A 214 -6.31 11.12 -5.49
CA ALA A 214 -7.09 10.74 -4.31
C ALA A 214 -7.74 9.35 -4.48
N LEU A 215 -8.42 9.12 -5.61
CA LEU A 215 -9.04 7.82 -5.90
C LEU A 215 -8.02 6.68 -5.95
N PHE A 216 -6.85 6.92 -6.52
CA PHE A 216 -5.77 5.94 -6.57
C PHE A 216 -5.32 5.52 -5.16
N PHE A 217 -4.99 6.47 -4.28
CA PHE A 217 -4.56 6.16 -2.91
C PHE A 217 -5.66 5.48 -2.08
N PHE A 218 -6.92 5.89 -2.26
CA PHE A 218 -8.07 5.22 -1.66
C PHE A 218 -8.18 3.76 -2.11
N THR A 219 -8.06 3.51 -3.43
CA THR A 219 -8.17 2.16 -3.99
C THR A 219 -7.05 1.25 -3.51
N ILE A 220 -5.82 1.76 -3.45
CA ILE A 220 -4.68 1.03 -2.87
C ILE A 220 -4.96 0.69 -1.40
N GLY A 221 -5.44 1.65 -0.60
CA GLY A 221 -5.82 1.39 0.79
C GLY A 221 -6.93 0.34 0.91
N ALA A 222 -7.93 0.36 0.03
CA ALA A 222 -9.00 -0.64 0.01
C ALA A 222 -8.47 -2.04 -0.35
N CYS A 223 -7.53 -2.15 -1.30
CA CYS A 223 -6.84 -3.40 -1.61
C CYS A 223 -6.05 -3.93 -0.40
N VAL A 224 -5.35 -3.04 0.32
CA VAL A 224 -4.66 -3.39 1.56
C VAL A 224 -5.67 -3.85 2.62
N GLY A 225 -6.77 -3.12 2.82
CA GLY A 225 -7.83 -3.51 3.76
C GLY A 225 -8.44 -4.88 3.46
N SER A 226 -8.64 -5.20 2.19
CA SER A 226 -9.09 -6.51 1.73
C SER A 226 -8.10 -7.60 2.13
N PHE A 227 -6.80 -7.38 1.89
CA PHE A 227 -5.74 -8.29 2.34
C PHE A 227 -5.67 -8.40 3.87
N LEU A 228 -5.89 -7.31 4.62
CA LEU A 228 -5.91 -7.34 6.08
C LEU A 228 -7.02 -8.23 6.64
N ASN A 229 -8.19 -8.33 5.99
CA ASN A 229 -9.21 -9.29 6.40
C ASN A 229 -8.67 -10.74 6.39
N VAL A 230 -7.85 -11.09 5.39
CA VAL A 230 -7.20 -12.40 5.32
C VAL A 230 -6.17 -12.57 6.44
N VAL A 231 -5.34 -11.54 6.68
CA VAL A 231 -4.35 -11.54 7.78
C VAL A 231 -5.04 -11.75 9.12
N ILE A 232 -6.10 -10.98 9.40
CA ILE A 232 -6.83 -11.03 10.67
C ILE A 232 -7.42 -12.42 10.93
N TYR A 233 -7.97 -13.06 9.89
CA TYR A 233 -8.55 -14.39 10.01
C TYR A 233 -7.49 -15.49 10.13
N ARG A 234 -6.47 -15.49 9.27
CA ARG A 234 -5.54 -16.63 9.12
C ARG A 234 -4.36 -16.61 10.07
N LEU A 235 -3.85 -15.43 10.42
CA LEU A 235 -2.68 -15.28 11.27
C LEU A 235 -2.84 -15.95 12.64
N PRO A 236 -3.94 -15.76 13.42
CA PRO A 236 -4.11 -16.43 14.70
C PRO A 236 -4.24 -17.96 14.56
N LEU A 237 -4.83 -18.43 13.45
CA LEU A 237 -4.99 -19.85 13.13
C LEU A 237 -3.71 -20.51 12.58
N ARG A 238 -2.61 -19.74 12.44
CA ARG A 238 -1.34 -20.18 11.84
C ARG A 238 -1.51 -20.75 10.42
N VAL A 239 -2.58 -20.35 9.73
CA VAL A 239 -2.81 -20.70 8.33
C VAL A 239 -1.98 -19.76 7.46
N SER A 240 -1.43 -20.29 6.37
CA SER A 240 -0.64 -19.48 5.43
C SER A 240 -1.46 -18.30 4.89
N VAL A 241 -0.94 -17.10 5.10
CA VAL A 241 -1.49 -15.85 4.56
C VAL A 241 -1.12 -15.67 3.08
N LEU A 242 -0.02 -16.29 2.62
CA LEU A 242 0.57 -16.02 1.31
C LEU A 242 0.09 -16.98 0.21
N VAL A 243 -0.10 -18.25 0.57
CA VAL A 243 -0.20 -19.34 -0.41
C VAL A 243 -1.66 -19.71 -0.69
N LYS A 244 -2.51 -19.81 0.34
CA LYS A 244 -3.90 -20.25 0.15
C LYS A 244 -4.72 -19.19 -0.59
N PRO A 245 -5.35 -19.48 -1.74
CA PRO A 245 -6.24 -18.54 -2.41
C PRO A 245 -7.49 -18.22 -1.56
N SER A 246 -8.26 -17.21 -1.95
CA SER A 246 -9.56 -16.92 -1.33
C SER A 246 -10.59 -17.95 -1.79
N TYR A 247 -11.35 -18.52 -0.86
CA TYR A 247 -12.39 -19.51 -1.13
C TYR A 247 -13.62 -19.23 -0.28
N CYS A 248 -14.78 -19.69 -0.73
CA CYS A 248 -16.02 -19.60 0.01
C CYS A 248 -16.06 -20.61 1.16
N PRO A 249 -16.39 -20.25 2.41
CA PRO A 249 -16.47 -21.21 3.50
C PRO A 249 -17.66 -22.18 3.41
N GLY A 250 -18.68 -21.88 2.59
CA GLY A 250 -19.86 -22.73 2.43
C GLY A 250 -19.69 -23.82 1.38
N CYS A 251 -19.23 -23.44 0.17
CA CYS A 251 -19.09 -24.37 -0.96
C CYS A 251 -17.64 -24.70 -1.32
N GLU A 252 -16.66 -24.13 -0.61
CA GLU A 252 -15.22 -24.30 -0.81
C GLU A 252 -14.67 -23.91 -2.20
N GLU A 253 -15.55 -23.46 -3.09
CA GLU A 253 -15.19 -22.93 -4.40
C GLU A 253 -14.30 -21.67 -4.27
N LEU A 254 -13.35 -21.56 -5.20
CA LEU A 254 -12.44 -20.41 -5.26
C LEU A 254 -13.20 -19.14 -5.62
N ILE A 255 -12.86 -18.04 -4.94
CA ILE A 255 -13.42 -16.73 -5.26
C ILE A 255 -12.78 -16.22 -6.54
N GLU A 256 -13.59 -15.90 -7.55
CA GLU A 256 -13.10 -15.29 -8.78
C GLU A 256 -12.47 -13.92 -8.50
N GLY A 257 -11.41 -13.56 -9.24
CA GLY A 257 -10.76 -12.26 -9.08
C GLY A 257 -11.69 -11.06 -9.31
N SER A 258 -12.75 -11.23 -10.11
CA SER A 258 -13.76 -10.19 -10.33
C SER A 258 -14.69 -9.95 -9.14
N ASP A 259 -14.84 -10.96 -8.27
CA ASP A 259 -15.62 -10.90 -7.03
C ASP A 259 -14.76 -10.42 -5.85
N ASN A 260 -13.43 -10.45 -6.00
CA ASN A 260 -12.47 -10.01 -4.99
C ASN A 260 -12.05 -8.53 -5.15
N ILE A 261 -12.74 -7.76 -6.00
CA ILE A 261 -12.50 -6.32 -6.13
C ILE A 261 -13.04 -5.62 -4.87
N PRO A 262 -12.21 -4.89 -4.10
CA PRO A 262 -12.62 -4.27 -2.84
C PRO A 262 -13.87 -3.39 -3.01
N LEU A 263 -14.81 -3.49 -2.07
CA LEU A 263 -16.13 -2.85 -2.01
C LEU A 263 -17.08 -3.27 -3.14
N ILE A 264 -16.62 -3.24 -4.39
CA ILE A 264 -17.42 -3.46 -5.59
C ILE A 264 -17.87 -4.92 -5.70
N GLY A 265 -16.99 -5.87 -5.40
CA GLY A 265 -17.32 -7.29 -5.46
C GLY A 265 -18.48 -7.64 -4.53
N TRP A 266 -18.40 -7.22 -3.27
CA TRP A 266 -19.45 -7.42 -2.27
C TRP A 266 -20.78 -6.75 -2.68
N LEU A 267 -20.73 -5.50 -3.17
CA LEU A 267 -21.91 -4.78 -3.64
C LEU A 267 -22.58 -5.46 -4.84
N ARG A 268 -21.80 -5.94 -5.81
CA ARG A 268 -22.31 -6.66 -7.00
C ARG A 268 -22.97 -7.98 -6.63
N LEU A 269 -22.37 -8.68 -5.67
CA LEU A 269 -22.87 -9.95 -5.13
C LEU A 269 -23.98 -9.77 -4.08
N LYS A 270 -24.33 -8.53 -3.71
CA LYS A 270 -25.30 -8.21 -2.65
C LYS A 270 -24.99 -8.91 -1.33
N GLY A 271 -23.70 -9.08 -1.03
CA GLY A 271 -23.23 -9.77 0.17
C GLY A 271 -23.52 -11.26 0.20
N GLN A 272 -23.63 -11.95 -0.93
CA GLN A 272 -23.86 -13.40 -0.99
C GLN A 272 -22.85 -14.09 -1.91
N CYS A 273 -22.46 -15.32 -1.59
CA CYS A 273 -21.62 -16.10 -2.51
C CYS A 273 -22.36 -16.36 -3.83
N ARG A 274 -21.65 -16.20 -4.96
CA ARG A 274 -22.19 -16.47 -6.30
C ARG A 274 -22.74 -17.89 -6.47
N ASN A 275 -22.09 -18.89 -5.85
CA ASN A 275 -22.39 -20.30 -6.10
C ASN A 275 -23.36 -20.90 -5.08
N CYS A 276 -23.19 -20.61 -3.79
CA CYS A 276 -24.02 -21.19 -2.73
C CYS A 276 -24.90 -20.19 -1.98
N SER A 277 -24.89 -18.92 -2.37
CA SER A 277 -25.69 -17.84 -1.76
C SER A 277 -25.50 -17.65 -0.25
N ILE A 278 -24.49 -18.27 0.36
CA ILE A 278 -24.15 -18.03 1.76
C ILE A 278 -23.82 -16.56 1.98
N GLU A 279 -24.29 -15.99 3.08
CA GLU A 279 -24.09 -14.58 3.40
C GLU A 279 -22.61 -14.29 3.68
N ILE A 280 -22.10 -13.24 3.04
CA ILE A 280 -20.77 -12.69 3.24
C ILE A 280 -20.91 -11.47 4.17
N SER A 281 -20.28 -11.55 5.34
CA SER A 281 -20.36 -10.50 6.37
C SER A 281 -20.03 -9.10 5.84
N SER A 282 -20.81 -8.09 6.25
CA SER A 282 -20.55 -6.68 5.97
C SER A 282 -19.25 -6.15 6.61
N ARG A 283 -18.63 -6.93 7.50
CA ARG A 283 -17.29 -6.66 8.04
C ARG A 283 -16.25 -6.49 6.93
N TYR A 284 -16.29 -7.33 5.90
CA TYR A 284 -15.31 -7.30 4.81
C TYR A 284 -15.27 -5.93 4.11
N PRO A 285 -16.38 -5.45 3.51
CA PRO A 285 -16.40 -4.13 2.88
C PRO A 285 -16.20 -2.98 3.87
N SER A 286 -16.61 -3.15 5.15
CA SER A 286 -16.38 -2.11 6.16
C SER A 286 -14.89 -1.89 6.45
N VAL A 287 -14.11 -2.97 6.55
CA VAL A 287 -12.65 -2.90 6.74
C VAL A 287 -11.97 -2.32 5.51
N GLU A 288 -12.39 -2.72 4.31
CA GLU A 288 -11.88 -2.18 3.05
C GLU A 288 -12.11 -0.67 2.95
N LEU A 289 -13.32 -0.21 3.28
CA LEU A 289 -13.67 1.20 3.29
C LEU A 289 -12.85 1.97 4.32
N LEU A 290 -12.74 1.44 5.54
CA LEU A 290 -12.00 2.09 6.62
C LEU A 290 -10.52 2.27 6.27
N ILE A 291 -9.85 1.21 5.80
CA ILE A 291 -8.42 1.29 5.46
C ILE A 291 -8.20 2.14 4.19
N GLY A 292 -9.10 2.06 3.21
CA GLY A 292 -9.14 2.97 2.06
C GLY A 292 -9.22 4.44 2.48
N SER A 293 -10.11 4.76 3.42
CA SER A 293 -10.25 6.10 3.99
C SER A 293 -9.03 6.54 4.79
N CYS A 294 -8.40 5.66 5.57
CA CYS A 294 -7.17 5.97 6.29
C CYS A 294 -6.03 6.36 5.33
N PHE A 295 -5.83 5.60 4.25
CA PHE A 295 -4.84 5.92 3.23
C PHE A 295 -5.13 7.26 2.56
N LEU A 296 -6.39 7.51 2.22
CA LEU A 296 -6.82 8.77 1.60
C LEU A 296 -6.57 9.98 2.51
N ILE A 297 -6.91 9.86 3.80
CA ILE A 297 -6.71 10.94 4.78
C ILE A 297 -5.22 11.20 4.97
N LEU A 298 -4.40 10.16 5.16
CA LEU A 298 -2.94 10.31 5.26
C LEU A 298 -2.33 10.88 3.98
N TYR A 299 -2.86 10.53 2.81
CA TYR A 299 -2.44 11.13 1.55
C TYR A 299 -2.66 12.65 1.56
N PHE A 300 -3.80 13.15 2.04
CA PHE A 300 -4.03 14.60 2.14
C PHE A 300 -3.21 15.26 3.24
N VAL A 301 -3.22 14.66 4.43
CA VAL A 301 -2.67 15.23 5.65
C VAL A 301 -1.14 15.18 5.68
N GLU A 302 -0.53 14.16 5.09
CA GLU A 302 0.92 13.94 5.11
C GLU A 302 1.57 14.19 3.74
N LEU A 303 1.13 13.52 2.68
CA LEU A 303 1.78 13.65 1.36
C LEU A 303 1.50 15.01 0.72
N ILE A 304 0.23 15.35 0.50
CA ILE A 304 -0.17 16.55 -0.24
C ILE A 304 0.11 17.83 0.52
N SER A 305 -0.01 17.81 1.85
CA SER A 305 0.36 18.94 2.70
C SER A 305 1.87 19.23 2.66
N GLY A 306 2.71 18.26 2.25
CA GLY A 306 4.16 18.34 2.30
C GLY A 306 4.73 18.04 3.68
N GLY A 307 4.05 17.21 4.48
CA GLY A 307 4.44 16.79 5.82
C GLY A 307 4.05 17.76 6.93
N GLN A 308 2.94 18.50 6.77
CA GLN A 308 2.50 19.49 7.78
C GLN A 308 2.08 18.84 9.10
N ASN A 309 1.56 17.61 9.08
CA ASN A 309 1.23 16.88 10.30
C ASN A 309 2.48 16.45 11.08
N LEU A 310 3.63 16.32 10.43
CA LEU A 310 4.83 15.76 11.06
C LEU A 310 5.51 16.80 11.97
N PRO A 311 5.81 16.48 13.24
CA PRO A 311 6.54 17.35 14.14
C PRO A 311 8.01 17.51 13.72
N GLU A 312 8.62 18.67 14.06
CA GLU A 312 10.02 19.09 13.76
C GLU A 312 10.46 19.14 12.28
N ARG A 313 9.80 18.41 11.38
CA ARG A 313 10.08 18.45 9.94
C ARG A 313 9.67 19.80 9.37
N THR A 314 10.52 20.47 8.60
CA THR A 314 10.09 21.67 7.85
C THR A 314 9.16 21.26 6.70
N PRO A 315 7.93 21.78 6.59
CA PRO A 315 7.05 21.47 5.47
C PRO A 315 7.70 21.84 4.14
N ASN A 316 7.45 21.04 3.10
CA ASN A 316 7.99 21.33 1.78
C ASN A 316 7.37 22.63 1.22
N ALA A 317 8.21 23.58 0.79
CA ALA A 317 7.77 24.84 0.18
C ALA A 317 6.91 24.60 -1.08
N TYR A 318 7.22 23.54 -1.83
CA TYR A 318 6.47 23.09 -2.99
C TYR A 318 5.58 21.90 -2.60
N ASN A 319 4.34 22.18 -2.21
CA ASN A 319 3.34 21.20 -1.79
C ASN A 319 2.14 21.14 -2.73
N GLY A 320 1.31 20.11 -2.60
CA GLY A 320 0.20 19.85 -3.48
C GLY A 320 0.45 18.71 -4.46
N VAL A 321 -0.63 18.27 -5.09
CA VAL A 321 -0.67 17.08 -5.95
C VAL A 321 0.40 17.16 -7.04
N LEU A 322 0.51 18.28 -7.74
CA LEU A 322 1.47 18.47 -8.81
C LEU A 322 2.92 18.27 -8.34
N TRP A 323 3.29 18.80 -7.18
CA TRP A 323 4.66 18.68 -6.68
C TRP A 323 4.97 17.30 -6.14
N VAL A 324 4.03 16.67 -5.43
CA VAL A 324 4.21 15.29 -4.95
C VAL A 324 4.31 14.29 -6.09
N LEU A 325 3.56 14.53 -7.17
CA LEU A 325 3.44 13.60 -8.29
C LEU A 325 4.52 13.83 -9.37
N PHE A 326 4.86 15.08 -9.72
CA PHE A 326 5.88 15.37 -10.72
C PHE A 326 7.28 15.59 -10.12
N TYR A 327 7.38 15.88 -8.82
CA TYR A 327 8.65 16.07 -8.10
C TYR A 327 8.66 15.25 -6.81
N THR A 328 8.51 13.95 -6.97
CA THR A 328 8.33 12.98 -5.88
C THR A 328 9.36 13.16 -4.78
N LYS A 329 8.85 13.45 -3.58
CA LYS A 329 9.64 13.54 -2.35
C LYS A 329 9.72 12.14 -1.74
N TRP A 330 10.69 11.35 -2.20
CA TRP A 330 10.85 9.94 -1.83
C TRP A 330 10.99 9.72 -0.32
N ASP A 331 11.55 10.69 0.40
CA ASP A 331 11.62 10.70 1.85
C ASP A 331 10.22 10.76 2.49
N LEU A 332 9.35 11.64 1.99
CA LEU A 332 7.97 11.79 2.47
C LEU A 332 7.09 10.60 2.05
N VAL A 333 7.32 10.05 0.85
CA VAL A 333 6.64 8.83 0.38
C VAL A 333 7.04 7.62 1.24
N GLY A 334 8.32 7.45 1.54
CA GLY A 334 8.79 6.39 2.43
C GLY A 334 8.17 6.49 3.82
N LEU A 335 8.11 7.70 4.36
CA LEU A 335 7.50 7.98 5.67
C LEU A 335 5.99 7.70 5.68
N TYR A 336 5.27 8.12 4.64
CA TYR A 336 3.86 7.80 4.45
C TYR A 336 3.61 6.28 4.43
N LEU A 337 4.41 5.53 3.66
CA LEU A 337 4.27 4.06 3.58
C LEU A 337 4.57 3.40 4.93
N TYR A 338 5.56 3.91 5.66
CA TYR A 338 5.91 3.45 6.99
C TYR A 338 4.76 3.68 7.99
N HIS A 339 4.17 4.87 8.02
CA HIS A 339 3.02 5.17 8.88
C HIS A 339 1.79 4.32 8.52
N CYS A 340 1.49 4.17 7.23
CA CYS A 340 0.43 3.26 6.77
C CYS A 340 0.66 1.83 7.25
N PHE A 341 1.89 1.32 7.14
CA PHE A 341 2.23 -0.03 7.60
C PHE A 341 2.02 -0.21 9.12
N VAL A 342 2.46 0.76 9.93
CA VAL A 342 2.29 0.73 11.39
C VAL A 342 0.82 0.77 11.77
N LEU A 343 0.05 1.69 11.17
CA LEU A 343 -1.39 1.84 11.43
C LEU A 343 -2.19 0.61 11.00
N CYS A 344 -1.89 0.04 9.82
CA CYS A 344 -2.49 -1.22 9.37
C CYS A 344 -2.19 -2.36 10.35
N THR A 345 -0.95 -2.44 10.86
CA THR A 345 -0.57 -3.45 11.84
C THR A 345 -1.35 -3.29 13.14
N LEU A 346 -1.40 -2.07 13.70
CA LEU A 346 -2.17 -1.77 14.92
C LEU A 346 -3.64 -2.15 14.74
N PHE A 347 -4.23 -1.80 13.59
CA PHE A 347 -5.60 -2.16 13.25
C PHE A 347 -5.79 -3.69 13.17
N SER A 348 -4.92 -4.41 12.47
CA SER A 348 -5.01 -5.87 12.37
C SER A 348 -4.88 -6.55 13.73
N TRP A 349 -3.94 -6.11 14.57
CA TRP A 349 -3.75 -6.64 15.92
C TRP A 349 -4.94 -6.35 16.85
N ALA A 350 -5.56 -5.18 16.71
CA ALA A 350 -6.80 -4.84 17.40
C ALA A 350 -7.96 -5.73 16.96
N MET A 351 -8.11 -5.96 15.66
CA MET A 351 -9.19 -6.81 15.13
C MET A 351 -9.01 -8.29 15.51
N ILE A 352 -7.79 -8.82 15.52
CA ILE A 352 -7.50 -10.19 16.00
C ILE A 352 -7.95 -10.34 17.47
N ARG A 353 -7.65 -9.35 18.31
CA ARG A 353 -8.06 -9.35 19.73
C ARG A 353 -9.56 -9.17 19.91
N ARG A 354 -10.18 -8.31 19.09
CA ARG A 354 -11.64 -8.16 19.04
C ARG A 354 -12.33 -9.49 18.74
N ASP A 355 -11.72 -10.33 17.92
CA ASP A 355 -12.22 -11.68 17.59
C ASP A 355 -11.95 -12.72 18.69
N GLY A 356 -11.41 -12.31 19.84
CA GLY A 356 -11.06 -13.21 20.97
C GLY A 356 -9.74 -13.96 20.78
N ASN A 357 -9.03 -13.73 19.68
CA ASN A 357 -7.79 -14.41 19.36
C ASN A 357 -6.56 -13.69 19.92
N ARG A 358 -5.50 -14.46 20.19
CA ARG A 358 -4.19 -13.90 20.56
C ARG A 358 -3.34 -13.71 19.32
N VAL A 359 -2.64 -12.58 19.24
CA VAL A 359 -1.66 -12.35 18.17
C VAL A 359 -0.45 -13.27 18.41
N PRO A 360 0.00 -14.06 17.41
CA PRO A 360 1.16 -14.92 17.56
C PRO A 360 2.43 -14.12 17.89
N ALA A 361 3.18 -14.56 18.91
CA ALA A 361 4.40 -13.89 19.36
C ALA A 361 5.45 -13.73 18.23
N VAL A 362 5.55 -14.73 17.35
CA VAL A 362 6.46 -14.69 16.19
C VAL A 362 6.14 -13.51 15.27
N SER A 363 4.86 -13.22 15.02
CA SER A 363 4.45 -12.07 14.20
C SER A 363 4.81 -10.75 14.87
N ILE A 364 4.62 -10.66 16.19
CA ILE A 364 5.01 -9.48 16.98
C ILE A 364 6.52 -9.24 16.85
N LEU A 365 7.34 -10.27 17.04
CA LEU A 365 8.80 -10.16 16.96
C LEU A 365 9.28 -9.75 15.57
N ILE A 366 8.74 -10.38 14.51
CA ILE A 366 9.10 -10.04 13.12
C ILE A 366 8.73 -8.59 12.82
N ILE A 367 7.52 -8.16 13.18
CA ILE A 367 7.08 -6.80 12.87
C ILE A 367 7.85 -5.77 13.69
N LEU A 368 8.12 -6.02 14.98
CA LEU A 368 8.97 -5.15 15.78
C LEU A 368 10.38 -5.05 15.21
N PHE A 369 10.97 -6.17 14.77
CA PHE A 369 12.27 -6.15 14.11
C PHE A 369 12.26 -5.29 12.85
N LEU A 370 11.25 -5.43 11.98
CA LEU A 370 11.12 -4.64 10.76
C LEU A 370 10.93 -3.14 11.07
N VAL A 371 10.09 -2.82 12.06
CA VAL A 371 9.79 -1.44 12.46
C VAL A 371 11.02 -0.74 13.06
N VAL A 372 11.88 -1.47 13.77
CA VAL A 372 13.13 -0.93 14.32
C VAL A 372 14.24 -0.88 13.26
N LEU A 373 14.32 -1.89 12.39
CA LEU A 373 15.36 -1.96 11.35
C LEU A 373 15.16 -0.89 10.27
N ALA A 374 13.91 -0.61 9.86
CA ALA A 374 13.63 0.33 8.79
C ALA A 374 14.21 1.74 9.06
N PRO A 375 14.02 2.36 10.24
CA PRO A 375 14.72 3.56 10.68
C PRO A 375 16.24 3.49 10.70
N VAL A 376 16.83 2.34 11.00
CA VAL A 376 18.28 2.17 11.01
C VAL A 376 18.84 2.23 9.59
N VAL A 377 18.12 1.66 8.63
CA VAL A 377 18.47 1.69 7.20
C VAL A 377 18.13 3.04 6.58
N ILE A 378 17.00 3.62 6.96
CA ILE A 378 16.48 4.90 6.45
C ILE A 378 16.19 5.82 7.65
N PRO A 379 17.20 6.56 8.16
CA PRO A 379 17.06 7.42 9.34
C PRO A 379 15.96 8.48 9.24
N LEU A 380 15.53 8.82 8.02
CA LEU A 380 14.45 9.78 7.77
C LEU A 380 13.06 9.26 8.18
N LEU A 381 12.92 7.97 8.52
CA LEU A 381 11.66 7.38 8.96
C LEU A 381 11.28 7.76 10.41
N HIS A 382 12.21 8.25 11.23
CA HIS A 382 11.88 8.85 12.53
C HIS A 382 11.81 10.38 12.41
N PRO A 383 10.60 10.99 12.49
CA PRO A 383 10.48 12.44 12.42
C PRO A 383 11.02 13.12 13.68
N LEU A 384 10.96 12.46 14.84
CA LEU A 384 11.40 12.99 16.14
C LEU A 384 12.50 12.12 16.75
N PRO A 385 13.64 12.71 17.18
CA PRO A 385 14.62 11.99 17.98
C PRO A 385 14.10 11.75 19.41
N ALA A 386 14.68 10.77 20.10
CA ALA A 386 14.39 10.56 21.53
C ALA A 386 14.70 11.78 22.39
N THR A 387 15.82 12.46 22.14
CA THR A 387 16.23 13.68 22.85
C THR A 387 17.01 14.59 21.91
N THR A 388 16.98 15.90 22.16
CA THR A 388 17.79 16.90 21.45
C THR A 388 19.30 16.71 21.66
N ALA A 389 19.67 16.08 22.78
CA ALA A 389 21.05 15.70 23.12
C ALA A 389 21.66 14.64 22.19
N LEU A 390 20.84 13.89 21.44
CA LEU A 390 21.31 12.88 20.47
C LEU A 390 21.71 13.47 19.10
N SER A 391 21.64 14.79 18.93
CA SER A 391 21.89 15.50 17.66
C SER A 391 23.29 15.28 17.06
N GLY A 392 24.29 14.88 17.87
CA GLY A 392 25.66 14.59 17.43
C GLY A 392 26.06 13.10 17.39
N THR A 393 25.11 12.17 17.56
CA THR A 393 25.41 10.73 17.60
C THR A 393 25.45 10.07 16.22
N SER A 394 26.04 8.87 16.13
CA SER A 394 26.16 8.13 14.86
C SER A 394 24.79 7.84 14.24
N ALA A 395 24.76 7.73 12.90
CA ALA A 395 23.55 7.50 12.10
C ALA A 395 22.75 6.24 12.50
N ILE A 396 23.41 5.29 13.19
CA ILE A 396 22.79 4.04 13.67
C ILE A 396 22.30 4.18 15.11
N LEU A 397 23.06 4.85 15.98
CA LEU A 397 22.74 4.95 17.40
C LEU A 397 21.49 5.80 17.64
N LYS A 398 21.32 6.89 16.87
CA LYS A 398 20.17 7.79 16.97
C LYS A 398 18.82 7.08 16.75
N PRO A 399 18.58 6.36 15.62
CA PRO A 399 17.32 5.65 15.41
C PRO A 399 17.11 4.54 16.44
N LEU A 400 18.14 3.76 16.79
CA LEU A 400 18.03 2.71 17.82
C LEU A 400 17.64 3.27 19.19
N ALA A 401 18.27 4.36 19.62
CA ALA A 401 17.94 5.03 20.88
C ALA A 401 16.51 5.58 20.85
N THR A 402 16.07 6.09 19.69
CA THR A 402 14.71 6.63 19.52
C THR A 402 13.65 5.54 19.60
N SER A 403 13.81 4.44 18.86
CA SER A 403 12.92 3.29 18.96
C SER A 403 12.97 2.66 20.36
N GLY A 404 14.15 2.56 20.98
CA GLY A 404 14.31 2.03 22.33
C GLY A 404 13.58 2.85 23.41
N ALA A 405 13.73 4.17 23.39
CA ALA A 405 12.98 5.07 24.28
C ALA A 405 11.47 4.96 24.05
N GLY A 406 11.05 4.88 22.79
CA GLY A 406 9.66 4.64 22.42
C GLY A 406 9.10 3.32 22.93
N ILE A 407 9.86 2.22 22.83
CA ILE A 407 9.48 0.89 23.36
C ILE A 407 9.26 0.96 24.87
N LEU A 408 10.19 1.60 25.61
CA LEU A 408 10.08 1.76 27.06
C LEU A 408 8.86 2.59 27.45
N ALA A 409 8.62 3.70 26.75
CA ALA A 409 7.42 4.51 26.94
C ALA A 409 6.14 3.73 26.65
N GLY A 410 6.11 2.96 25.56
CA GLY A 410 4.99 2.09 25.20
C GLY A 410 4.67 1.07 26.28
N PHE A 411 5.70 0.37 26.79
CA PHE A 411 5.55 -0.58 27.89
C PHE A 411 5.05 0.11 29.18
N GLY A 412 5.59 1.28 29.50
CA GLY A 412 5.15 2.09 30.64
C GLY A 412 3.68 2.48 30.54
N SER A 413 3.25 3.04 29.41
CA SER A 413 1.86 3.43 29.16
C SER A 413 0.88 2.26 29.24
N ALA A 414 1.26 1.10 28.69
CA ALA A 414 0.46 -0.12 28.82
C ALA A 414 0.30 -0.55 30.29
N SER A 415 1.38 -0.46 31.08
CA SER A 415 1.38 -0.78 32.50
C SER A 415 0.53 0.19 33.31
N VAL A 416 0.58 1.49 33.01
CA VAL A 416 -0.27 2.52 33.64
C VAL A 416 -1.74 2.23 33.36
N LEU A 417 -2.11 1.98 32.10
CA LEU A 417 -3.49 1.64 31.74
C LEU A 417 -3.98 0.37 32.44
N TRP A 418 -3.11 -0.64 32.57
CA TRP A 418 -3.45 -1.86 33.29
C TRP A 418 -3.80 -1.60 34.76
N VAL A 419 -3.01 -0.74 35.44
CA VAL A 419 -3.29 -0.36 36.84
C VAL A 419 -4.59 0.44 36.93
N LEU A 420 -4.77 1.45 36.07
CA LEU A 420 -5.98 2.29 36.07
C LEU A 420 -7.25 1.48 35.80
N CYS A 421 -7.21 0.52 34.89
CA CYS A 421 -8.33 -0.38 34.59
C CYS A 421 -8.68 -1.32 35.75
N ARG A 422 -7.71 -1.63 36.63
CA ARG A 422 -7.96 -2.44 37.83
C ARG A 422 -8.59 -1.64 38.95
N THR A 423 -8.24 -0.36 39.09
CA THR A 423 -8.69 0.49 40.20
C THR A 423 -9.95 1.30 39.89
N SER A 424 -10.30 1.48 38.62
CA SER A 424 -11.42 2.33 38.16
C SER A 424 -12.59 1.52 37.57
N ALA A 425 -13.78 2.15 37.50
CA ALA A 425 -14.96 1.65 36.79
C ALA A 425 -14.74 1.49 35.27
N SER A 426 -13.63 2.01 34.73
CA SER A 426 -13.21 1.87 33.33
C SER A 426 -12.62 0.48 33.01
N ARG A 427 -13.33 -0.61 33.36
CA ARG A 427 -12.92 -2.02 33.11
C ARG A 427 -12.79 -2.41 31.62
N ASN A 428 -12.94 -1.43 30.74
CA ASN A 428 -13.35 -1.60 29.37
C ASN A 428 -12.26 -1.19 28.37
N LEU A 429 -11.17 -0.55 28.80
CA LEU A 429 -10.07 -0.17 27.90
C LEU A 429 -9.23 -1.40 27.49
N PRO A 430 -8.77 -1.47 26.23
CA PRO A 430 -7.98 -2.58 25.74
C PRO A 430 -6.57 -2.56 26.35
N HIS A 431 -6.23 -3.59 27.13
CA HIS A 431 -4.85 -3.82 27.54
C HIS A 431 -4.10 -4.60 26.46
N ASP A 432 -3.35 -3.88 25.61
CA ASP A 432 -2.50 -4.49 24.58
C ASP A 432 -1.07 -3.93 24.58
N PRO A 433 -0.16 -4.48 25.42
CA PRO A 433 1.21 -3.97 25.50
C PRO A 433 1.96 -4.07 24.18
N ALA A 434 1.63 -5.04 23.31
CA ALA A 434 2.32 -5.19 22.03
C ALA A 434 2.04 -4.00 21.10
N SER A 435 0.79 -3.54 21.02
CA SER A 435 0.43 -2.38 20.20
C SER A 435 1.05 -1.08 20.73
N TRP A 436 1.12 -0.90 22.05
CA TRP A 436 1.80 0.23 22.66
C TRP A 436 3.31 0.24 22.37
N ILE A 437 3.97 -0.92 22.49
CA ILE A 437 5.39 -1.09 22.17
C ILE A 437 5.65 -0.81 20.69
N LEU A 438 4.81 -1.34 19.78
CA LEU A 438 4.94 -1.12 18.34
C LEU A 438 4.81 0.36 17.99
N MET A 439 3.79 1.02 18.54
CA MET A 439 3.55 2.45 18.33
C MET A 439 4.73 3.29 18.83
N GLY A 440 5.25 2.98 20.01
CA GLY A 440 6.43 3.64 20.55
C GLY A 440 7.68 3.41 19.72
N ALA A 441 7.94 2.16 19.31
CA ALA A 441 9.07 1.81 18.48
C ALA A 441 9.09 2.59 17.15
N ALA A 442 7.91 2.80 16.55
CA ALA A 442 7.76 3.44 15.25
C ALA A 442 7.67 4.97 15.30
N LEU A 443 6.82 5.50 16.17
CA LEU A 443 6.47 6.92 16.21
C LEU A 443 7.22 7.69 17.32
N GLY A 444 7.90 6.99 18.21
CA GLY A 444 8.61 7.58 19.35
C GLY A 444 7.75 7.70 20.62
N TRP A 445 8.40 8.09 21.71
CA TRP A 445 7.76 8.20 23.03
C TRP A 445 6.76 9.37 23.08
N GLN A 446 6.98 10.42 22.30
CA GLN A 446 6.11 11.59 22.22
C GLN A 446 4.70 11.20 21.75
N ALA A 447 4.63 10.39 20.68
CA ALA A 447 3.36 9.89 20.16
C ALA A 447 2.64 9.00 21.19
N VAL A 448 3.39 8.16 21.90
CA VAL A 448 2.84 7.29 22.96
C VAL A 448 2.16 8.10 24.07
N ILE A 449 2.80 9.16 24.55
CA ILE A 449 2.23 10.01 25.61
C ILE A 449 0.99 10.73 25.10
N CYS A 450 1.03 11.26 23.88
CA CYS A 450 -0.14 11.94 23.27
C CYS A 450 -1.34 11.00 23.16
N VAL A 451 -1.13 9.78 22.64
CA VAL A 451 -2.19 8.78 22.49
C VAL A 451 -2.73 8.33 23.85
N LEU A 452 -1.87 8.17 24.86
CA LEU A 452 -2.28 7.87 26.23
C LEU A 452 -3.18 8.98 26.79
N ALA A 453 -2.79 10.26 26.63
CA ALA A 453 -3.58 11.39 27.08
C ALA A 453 -4.97 11.41 26.43
N PHE A 454 -5.05 11.25 25.11
CA PHE A 454 -6.33 11.20 24.39
C PHE A 454 -7.20 10.02 24.82
N LEU A 455 -6.62 8.83 25.06
CA LEU A 455 -7.37 7.68 25.54
C LEU A 455 -7.91 7.87 26.96
N VAL A 456 -7.15 8.52 27.84
CA VAL A 456 -7.62 8.85 29.19
C VAL A 456 -8.77 9.87 29.12
N VAL A 457 -8.65 10.92 28.31
CA VAL A 457 -9.71 11.91 28.10
C VAL A 457 -10.97 11.24 27.54
N TRP A 458 -10.82 10.37 26.53
CA TRP A 458 -11.91 9.59 25.97
C TRP A 458 -12.62 8.76 27.05
N ALA A 459 -11.87 8.02 27.86
CA ALA A 459 -12.42 7.17 28.90
C ALA A 459 -13.16 7.97 29.99
N LEU A 460 -12.68 9.16 30.34
CA LEU A 460 -13.35 10.07 31.27
C LEU A 460 -14.66 10.60 30.70
N LEU A 461 -14.66 11.02 29.42
CA LEU A 461 -15.86 11.51 28.74
C LEU A 461 -16.91 10.40 28.59
N GLU A 462 -16.49 9.19 28.23
CA GLU A 462 -17.39 8.03 28.13
C GLU A 462 -18.00 7.70 29.51
N GLY A 463 -17.20 7.75 30.59
CA GLY A 463 -17.68 7.59 31.95
C GLY A 463 -18.77 8.60 32.33
N LEU A 464 -18.54 9.88 32.01
CA LEU A 464 -19.49 10.97 32.29
C LEU A 464 -20.78 10.83 31.46
N LEU A 465 -20.68 10.48 30.18
CA LEU A 465 -21.84 10.25 29.31
C LEU A 465 -22.68 9.04 29.77
N ASN A 466 -22.04 7.98 30.23
CA ASN A 466 -22.72 6.80 30.77
C ASN A 466 -23.46 7.14 32.07
N GLU A 467 -22.86 7.93 32.95
CA GLU A 467 -23.51 8.42 34.18
C GLU A 467 -24.72 9.31 33.86
N MET A 468 -24.61 10.20 32.87
CA MET A 468 -25.71 11.07 32.43
C MET A 468 -26.86 10.32 31.74
N SER A 469 -26.56 9.27 30.98
CA SER A 469 -27.57 8.55 30.19
C SER A 469 -28.33 7.50 30.99
N GLY A 470 -27.85 7.11 32.17
CA GLY A 470 -28.44 6.03 32.98
C GLY A 470 -28.43 4.65 32.30
N VAL A 471 -27.80 4.54 31.12
CA VAL A 471 -27.65 3.30 30.38
C VAL A 471 -26.45 2.56 30.97
N ILE A 472 -26.68 1.39 31.57
CA ILE A 472 -25.62 0.47 31.95
C ILE A 472 -25.26 -0.32 30.68
N PRO A 473 -24.14 -0.03 30.00
CA PRO A 473 -23.77 -0.77 28.81
C PRO A 473 -23.55 -2.25 29.16
N THR A 474 -24.05 -3.16 28.32
CA THR A 474 -23.73 -4.58 28.44
C THR A 474 -22.23 -4.77 28.21
N SER A 475 -21.55 -5.47 29.13
CA SER A 475 -20.09 -5.49 29.18
C SER A 475 -19.44 -6.03 27.90
N GLU A 476 -20.11 -6.95 27.20
CA GLU A 476 -19.51 -7.66 26.07
C GLU A 476 -19.46 -6.85 24.76
N ALA A 477 -20.51 -6.07 24.47
CA ALA A 477 -20.57 -5.24 23.26
C ALA A 477 -19.61 -4.05 23.33
N ASN A 478 -19.55 -3.38 24.49
CA ASN A 478 -18.59 -2.29 24.71
C ASN A 478 -17.14 -2.80 24.69
N GLN A 479 -16.86 -3.97 25.27
CA GLN A 479 -15.51 -4.54 25.28
C GLN A 479 -14.99 -4.85 23.86
N LYS A 480 -15.87 -5.24 22.92
CA LYS A 480 -15.50 -5.46 21.51
C LYS A 480 -15.18 -4.16 20.76
N ILE A 481 -15.91 -3.07 21.03
CA ILE A 481 -15.66 -1.75 20.41
C ILE A 481 -14.35 -1.14 20.90
N ASN A 482 -14.02 -1.34 22.17
CA ASN A 482 -12.88 -0.71 22.79
C ASN A 482 -11.53 -1.17 22.26
N TRP A 483 -11.42 -2.37 21.68
CA TRP A 483 -10.19 -2.81 21.01
C TRP A 483 -9.79 -1.90 19.84
N LEU A 484 -10.75 -1.22 19.19
CA LEU A 484 -10.48 -0.28 18.11
C LEU A 484 -10.12 1.14 18.60
N ALA A 485 -10.28 1.43 19.89
CA ALA A 485 -10.00 2.76 20.43
C ALA A 485 -8.52 3.14 20.26
N LEU A 486 -7.59 2.24 20.56
CA LEU A 486 -6.15 2.50 20.43
C LEU A 486 -5.74 2.85 18.98
N PRO A 487 -5.99 2.01 17.95
CA PRO A 487 -5.62 2.35 16.58
C PRO A 487 -6.37 3.59 16.07
N ALA A 488 -7.62 3.82 16.48
CA ALA A 488 -8.37 5.02 16.08
C ALA A 488 -7.76 6.29 16.68
N VAL A 489 -7.45 6.30 17.98
CA VAL A 489 -6.81 7.45 18.64
C VAL A 489 -5.40 7.66 18.11
N ALA A 490 -4.63 6.59 17.86
CA ALA A 490 -3.33 6.68 17.23
C ALA A 490 -3.41 7.34 15.85
N PHE A 491 -4.39 6.93 15.02
CA PHE A 491 -4.62 7.52 13.70
C PHE A 491 -4.99 9.02 13.78
N VAL A 492 -5.95 9.38 14.65
CA VAL A 492 -6.37 10.77 14.82
C VAL A 492 -5.21 11.62 15.34
N SER A 493 -4.50 11.14 16.37
CA SER A 493 -3.33 11.83 16.93
C SER A 493 -2.25 12.04 15.88
N HIS A 494 -2.02 11.06 15.00
CA HIS A 494 -1.07 11.16 13.89
C HIS A 494 -1.45 12.24 12.87
N CYS A 495 -2.75 12.41 12.61
CA CYS A 495 -3.24 13.45 11.69
C CYS A 495 -3.01 14.87 12.24
N VAL A 496 -3.01 15.04 13.56
CA VAL A 496 -2.80 16.33 14.25
C VAL A 496 -1.47 16.37 15.02
N TRP A 497 -0.48 15.59 14.60
CA TRP A 497 0.68 15.30 15.43
C TRP A 497 1.54 16.54 15.75
N ARG A 498 1.81 17.40 14.76
CA ARG A 498 2.54 18.67 14.94
C ARG A 498 1.91 19.58 15.99
N PRO A 499 0.65 20.04 15.85
CA PRO A 499 0.08 20.97 16.82
C PRO A 499 0.00 20.36 18.22
N VAL A 500 -0.24 19.04 18.33
CA VAL A 500 -0.24 18.34 19.61
C VAL A 500 1.14 18.34 20.26
N VAL A 501 2.20 18.02 19.51
CA VAL A 501 3.57 18.00 20.06
C VAL A 501 4.04 19.40 20.45
N HIS A 502 3.75 20.43 19.65
CA HIS A 502 4.06 21.81 20.04
C HIS A 502 3.34 22.21 21.33
N PHE A 503 2.06 21.86 21.48
CA PHE A 503 1.32 22.11 22.71
C PHE A 503 1.96 21.46 23.93
N PHE A 504 2.47 20.23 23.83
CA PHE A 504 3.06 19.50 24.96
C PHE A 504 4.55 19.79 25.22
N LEU A 505 5.30 20.27 24.23
CA LEU A 505 6.74 20.57 24.37
C LEU A 505 7.02 22.05 24.64
N GLU A 506 6.11 22.95 24.28
CA GLU A 506 6.24 24.40 24.54
C GLU A 506 5.46 24.87 25.78
N ALA A 507 4.56 24.05 26.33
CA ALA A 507 3.90 24.26 27.63
C ALA A 507 4.72 23.66 28.77
#